data_AF-A0AAV9SUD6-F1
#
_entry.id   AF-A0AAV9SUD6-F1
#
_cell.length_a   1.000
_cell.length_b   1.000
_cell.length_c   1.000
_cell.angle_alpha   90.00
_cell.angle_beta   90.00
_cell.angle_gamma   90.00
#
_symmetry.space_group_name_H-M   'P 1'
#
loop_
_entity.id
_entity.type
_entity.pdbx_description
1 polymer ?
#
loop_
_entity_poly.entity_id
_entity_poly.type
_entity_poly.pdbx_seq_one_letter_code
_entity_poly.pdbx_strand_id
1 'polypeptide(L)'
;MRYSTILSSLATLCVVSALPTSMFLPVGNLPALPTTGTLVRKDLGTIDGAILTLTDSLNRLNFSTDNAGNNNANLLQVLENTIAYQIATQTARLNAQGVRANLSSDDSLAIVNQLANDIIPHLTTATDLFNKAKSSKILGTDTILGGLLGSIRAPLGLGNYLDLLRTDTAGLITALLPFIDSTVQDRAISQADVINNLLNATFNLYTD
;
A
#
# COMPACT_ATOMS: atom_id res chain seq x y z
N MET A 1 -25.45 37.02 -18.22
CA MET A 1 -26.51 36.04 -17.91
C MET A 1 -26.58 35.01 -19.02
N ARG A 2 -26.50 33.72 -18.65
CA ARG A 2 -27.08 32.52 -19.27
C ARG A 2 -26.08 31.36 -19.17
N TYR A 3 -26.05 30.74 -17.99
CA TYR A 3 -25.71 29.33 -17.86
C TYR A 3 -27.02 28.56 -18.08
N SER A 4 -27.06 27.71 -19.10
CA SER A 4 -28.12 26.72 -19.25
C SER A 4 -27.59 25.37 -18.80
N THR A 5 -28.17 24.91 -17.71
CA THR A 5 -28.20 23.54 -17.23
C THR A 5 -28.86 22.65 -18.27
N ILE A 6 -28.25 21.51 -18.60
CA ILE A 6 -28.99 20.33 -19.06
C ILE A 6 -28.62 19.18 -18.14
N LEU A 7 -29.62 18.75 -17.39
CA LEU A 7 -29.68 17.56 -16.57
C LEU A 7 -30.68 16.62 -17.27
N SER A 8 -30.23 15.47 -17.76
CA SER A 8 -31.04 14.25 -18.00
C SER A 8 -30.11 13.16 -18.58
N SER A 9 -29.58 12.27 -17.75
CA SER A 9 -30.20 11.01 -17.27
C SER A 9 -30.25 9.88 -18.32
N LEU A 10 -29.49 8.81 -18.01
CA LEU A 10 -29.77 7.39 -18.24
C LEU A 10 -29.67 6.82 -19.69
N ALA A 11 -28.61 6.03 -19.94
CA ALA A 11 -28.68 4.72 -20.62
C ALA A 11 -27.30 4.00 -20.60
N THR A 12 -27.10 3.15 -19.61
CA THR A 12 -26.86 1.70 -19.77
C THR A 12 -25.86 1.19 -20.84
N LEU A 13 -24.78 0.58 -20.33
CA LEU A 13 -24.05 -0.62 -20.81
C LEU A 13 -23.58 -0.71 -22.27
N CYS A 14 -22.26 -0.56 -22.44
CA CYS A 14 -21.45 -1.53 -23.19
C CYS A 14 -20.23 -1.90 -22.33
N VAL A 15 -20.32 -3.05 -21.67
CA VAL A 15 -19.15 -3.76 -21.13
C VAL A 15 -18.45 -4.39 -22.33
N VAL A 16 -17.30 -3.83 -22.71
CA VAL A 16 -16.30 -4.55 -23.51
C VAL A 16 -15.00 -4.45 -22.74
N SER A 17 -14.46 -5.62 -22.45
CA SER A 17 -13.22 -5.90 -21.76
C SER A 17 -12.06 -4.99 -22.20
N ALA A 18 -11.77 -3.97 -21.40
CA ALA A 18 -10.43 -3.43 -21.32
C ALA A 18 -9.79 -4.10 -20.09
N LEU A 19 -8.89 -5.06 -20.32
CA LEU A 19 -7.85 -5.30 -19.34
C LEU A 19 -7.27 -3.93 -18.97
N PRO A 20 -7.06 -3.60 -17.68
CA PRO A 20 -6.23 -2.47 -17.36
C PRO A 20 -4.82 -2.84 -17.84
N THR A 21 -4.49 -2.46 -19.08
CA THR A 21 -3.12 -2.07 -19.33
C THR A 21 -2.90 -0.93 -18.37
N SER A 22 -2.17 -1.22 -17.31
CA SER A 22 -1.53 -0.19 -16.50
C SER A 22 -0.74 0.68 -17.48
N MET A 23 -1.35 1.73 -17.99
CA MET A 23 -0.65 2.83 -18.59
C MET A 23 0.05 3.52 -17.45
N PHE A 24 1.20 2.94 -17.08
CA PHE A 24 2.32 3.70 -16.57
C PHE A 24 2.59 4.75 -17.64
N LEU A 25 1.95 5.91 -17.51
CA LEU A 25 2.49 7.11 -18.08
C LEU A 25 3.83 7.31 -17.37
N PRO A 26 4.98 7.29 -18.07
CA PRO A 26 6.19 7.84 -17.49
C PRO A 26 5.84 9.28 -17.17
N VAL A 27 5.67 9.58 -15.88
CA VAL A 27 5.60 10.94 -15.40
C VAL A 27 6.97 11.54 -15.69
N GLY A 28 7.13 12.07 -16.91
CA GLY A 28 8.18 13.03 -17.20
C GLY A 28 8.09 14.07 -16.10
N ASN A 29 9.22 14.32 -15.43
CA ASN A 29 9.36 15.25 -14.32
C ASN A 29 8.62 16.56 -14.64
N LEU A 30 7.35 16.65 -14.26
CA LEU A 30 6.71 17.92 -13.99
C LEU A 30 7.55 18.58 -12.91
N PRO A 31 7.72 19.91 -12.92
CA PRO A 31 8.38 20.59 -11.81
C PRO A 31 7.60 20.23 -10.54
N ALA A 32 8.15 19.31 -9.75
CA ALA A 32 7.54 18.85 -8.52
C ALA A 32 7.47 20.08 -7.61
N LEU A 33 6.27 20.45 -7.18
CA LEU A 33 6.15 21.42 -6.08
C LEU A 33 7.05 20.91 -4.93
N PRO A 34 7.80 21.79 -4.28
CA PRO A 34 8.65 21.39 -3.17
C PRO A 34 7.80 20.65 -2.14
N THR A 35 8.18 19.42 -1.83
CA THR A 35 7.46 18.60 -0.87
C THR A 35 7.81 19.05 0.53
N THR A 36 6.79 19.37 1.31
CA THR A 36 6.91 19.88 2.68
C THR A 36 6.67 18.76 3.69
N GLY A 37 7.07 18.97 4.95
CA GLY A 37 6.80 18.02 6.05
C GLY A 37 5.30 17.70 6.17
N THR A 38 4.42 18.69 5.96
CA THR A 38 2.97 18.48 5.92
C THR A 38 2.52 17.51 4.82
N LEU A 39 3.10 17.60 3.62
CA LEU A 39 2.76 16.69 2.52
C LEU A 39 3.26 15.29 2.82
N VAL A 40 4.50 15.15 3.33
CA VAL A 40 5.03 13.84 3.77
C VAL A 40 4.11 13.21 4.82
N ARG A 41 3.68 13.97 5.83
CA ARG A 41 2.76 13.47 6.86
C ARG A 41 1.39 13.06 6.31
N LYS A 42 0.86 13.82 5.35
CA LYS A 42 -0.39 13.46 4.66
C LYS A 42 -0.24 12.14 3.90
N ASP A 43 0.89 11.95 3.22
CA ASP A 43 1.18 10.71 2.49
C ASP A 43 1.34 9.53 3.45
N LEU A 44 2.04 9.72 4.58
CA LEU A 44 2.13 8.72 5.65
C LEU A 44 0.75 8.38 6.25
N GLY A 45 -0.14 9.37 6.39
CA GLY A 45 -1.51 9.12 6.85
C GLY A 45 -2.36 8.34 5.83
N THR A 46 -2.09 8.55 4.54
CA THR A 46 -2.72 7.80 3.45
C THR A 46 -2.22 6.36 3.42
N ILE A 47 -0.91 6.14 3.63
CA ILE A 47 -0.32 4.82 3.81
C ILE A 47 -0.96 4.11 5.01
N ASP A 48 -0.99 4.77 6.17
CA ASP A 48 -1.55 4.20 7.40
C ASP A 48 -3.02 3.78 7.21
N GLY A 49 -3.84 4.64 6.61
CA GLY A 49 -5.23 4.32 6.28
C GLY A 49 -5.37 3.14 5.31
N ALA A 50 -4.44 2.98 4.37
CA ALA A 50 -4.43 1.83 3.46
C ALA A 50 -4.04 0.53 4.20
N ILE A 51 -3.09 0.58 5.14
CA ILE A 51 -2.71 -0.56 5.98
C ILE A 51 -3.88 -0.99 6.86
N LEU A 52 -4.60 -0.04 7.47
CA LEU A 52 -5.81 -0.32 8.24
C LEU A 52 -6.91 -0.99 7.40
N THR A 53 -7.17 -0.46 6.20
CA THR A 53 -8.18 -1.03 5.29
C THR A 53 -7.80 -2.45 4.84
N LEU A 54 -6.52 -2.70 4.60
CA LEU A 54 -6.00 -4.04 4.32
C LEU A 54 -6.16 -4.97 5.54
N THR A 55 -5.82 -4.50 6.73
CA THR A 55 -5.98 -5.23 7.99
C THR A 55 -7.43 -5.64 8.22
N ASP A 56 -8.39 -4.73 7.99
CA ASP A 56 -9.82 -5.03 8.07
C ASP A 56 -10.25 -6.12 7.08
N SER A 57 -9.66 -6.12 5.88
CA SER A 57 -9.96 -7.14 4.87
C SER A 57 -9.40 -8.49 5.24
N LEU A 58 -8.19 -8.53 5.80
CA LEU A 58 -7.58 -9.75 6.33
C LEU A 58 -8.36 -10.30 7.53
N ASN A 59 -8.88 -9.44 8.40
CA ASN A 59 -9.71 -9.84 9.54
C ASN A 59 -11.06 -10.44 9.13
N ARG A 60 -11.56 -10.13 7.92
CA ARG A 60 -12.77 -10.74 7.36
C ARG A 60 -12.57 -12.15 6.83
N LEU A 61 -11.32 -12.63 6.76
CA LEU A 61 -11.04 -14.01 6.39
C LEU A 61 -11.49 -14.94 7.50
N ASN A 62 -12.11 -16.05 7.12
CA ASN A 62 -12.46 -17.11 8.03
C ASN A 62 -11.24 -18.03 8.24
N PHE A 63 -10.51 -17.78 9.33
CA PHE A 63 -9.34 -18.58 9.72
C PHE A 63 -9.66 -19.97 10.29
N SER A 64 -10.95 -20.32 10.45
CA SER A 64 -11.35 -21.68 10.88
C SER A 64 -11.45 -22.67 9.71
N THR A 65 -11.40 -22.16 8.48
CA THR A 65 -11.49 -22.93 7.24
C THR A 65 -10.33 -22.60 6.32
N ASP A 66 -10.04 -23.46 5.36
CA ASP A 66 -9.09 -23.17 4.29
C ASP A 66 -9.66 -22.16 3.27
N ASN A 67 -8.97 -21.96 2.14
CA ASN A 67 -9.42 -21.12 1.05
C ASN A 67 -10.86 -21.43 0.58
N ALA A 68 -11.28 -22.71 0.54
CA ALA A 68 -12.59 -23.10 0.04
C ALA A 68 -13.75 -22.61 0.93
N GLY A 69 -13.48 -22.40 2.23
CA GLY A 69 -14.44 -21.82 3.18
C GLY A 69 -14.48 -20.28 3.16
N ASN A 70 -13.62 -19.62 2.39
CA ASN A 70 -13.59 -18.17 2.25
C ASN A 70 -14.33 -17.72 0.97
N ASN A 71 -15.09 -16.64 1.08
CA ASN A 71 -15.78 -16.06 -0.08
C ASN A 71 -14.76 -15.40 -1.04
N ASN A 72 -14.83 -15.71 -2.34
CA ASN A 72 -14.01 -15.08 -3.38
C ASN A 72 -14.03 -13.55 -3.33
N ALA A 73 -15.15 -12.92 -2.94
CA ALA A 73 -15.23 -11.48 -2.77
C ALA A 73 -14.28 -10.95 -1.67
N ASN A 74 -14.12 -11.70 -0.57
CA ASN A 74 -13.22 -11.31 0.52
C ASN A 74 -11.75 -11.44 0.09
N LEU A 75 -11.42 -12.52 -0.65
CA LEU A 75 -10.07 -12.74 -1.16
C LEU A 75 -9.68 -11.68 -2.21
N LEU A 76 -10.61 -11.31 -3.09
CA LEU A 76 -10.43 -10.19 -4.02
C LEU A 76 -10.23 -8.87 -3.28
N GLN A 77 -11.00 -8.62 -2.23
CA GLN A 77 -10.88 -7.41 -1.43
C GLN A 77 -9.51 -7.29 -0.73
N VAL A 78 -8.94 -8.40 -0.24
CA VAL A 78 -7.56 -8.42 0.29
C VAL A 78 -6.55 -8.00 -0.78
N LEU A 79 -6.70 -8.54 -2.00
CA LEU A 79 -5.80 -8.18 -3.10
C LEU A 79 -5.97 -6.71 -3.52
N GLU A 80 -7.20 -6.24 -3.70
CA GLU A 80 -7.49 -4.85 -4.05
C GLU A 80 -6.91 -3.88 -3.02
N ASN A 81 -7.03 -4.19 -1.73
CA ASN A 81 -6.49 -3.35 -0.67
C ASN A 81 -4.96 -3.47 -0.53
N THR A 82 -4.36 -4.59 -0.90
CA THR A 82 -2.91 -4.72 -1.05
C THR A 82 -2.40 -3.81 -2.18
N ILE A 83 -3.12 -3.78 -3.31
CA ILE A 83 -2.81 -2.90 -4.44
C ILE A 83 -2.99 -1.43 -4.04
N ALA A 84 -4.06 -1.09 -3.33
CA ALA A 84 -4.29 0.28 -2.84
C ALA A 84 -3.16 0.74 -1.90
N TYR A 85 -2.69 -0.12 -1.00
CA TYR A 85 -1.52 0.15 -0.17
C TYR A 85 -0.25 0.36 -1.00
N GLN A 86 -0.03 -0.46 -2.03
CA GLN A 86 1.09 -0.27 -2.95
C GLN A 86 1.04 1.09 -3.65
N ILE A 87 -0.12 1.48 -4.19
CA ILE A 87 -0.31 2.78 -4.86
C ILE A 87 -0.07 3.94 -3.90
N ALA A 88 -0.58 3.87 -2.67
CA ALA A 88 -0.34 4.89 -1.65
C ALA A 88 1.16 5.05 -1.35
N THR A 89 1.88 3.94 -1.21
CA THR A 89 3.32 3.91 -0.95
C THR A 89 4.13 4.46 -2.13
N GLN A 90 3.77 4.08 -3.36
CA GLN A 90 4.40 4.59 -4.57
C GLN A 90 4.22 6.11 -4.70
N THR A 91 3.02 6.61 -4.42
CA THR A 91 2.70 8.04 -4.45
C THR A 91 3.54 8.78 -3.41
N ALA A 92 3.59 8.29 -2.18
CA ALA A 92 4.41 8.85 -1.12
C ALA A 92 5.90 8.89 -1.51
N ARG A 93 6.43 7.83 -2.13
CA ARG A 93 7.81 7.80 -2.62
C ARG A 93 8.06 8.89 -3.66
N LEU A 94 7.18 9.01 -4.65
CA LEU A 94 7.31 10.01 -5.71
C LEU A 94 7.27 11.43 -5.13
N ASN A 95 6.39 11.69 -4.16
CA ASN A 95 6.34 12.96 -3.46
C ASN A 95 7.61 13.20 -2.64
N ALA A 96 8.11 12.21 -1.90
CA ALA A 96 9.33 12.33 -1.11
C ALA A 96 10.57 12.70 -1.94
N GLN A 97 10.65 12.28 -3.21
CA GLN A 97 11.71 12.71 -4.13
C GLN A 97 11.69 14.22 -4.45
N GLY A 98 10.58 14.89 -4.17
CA GLY A 98 10.38 16.33 -4.25
C GLY A 98 10.83 17.11 -3.01
N VAL A 99 11.33 16.46 -1.96
CA VAL A 99 11.94 17.15 -0.81
C VAL A 99 13.29 17.72 -1.24
N ARG A 100 13.48 19.03 -0.99
CA ARG A 100 14.67 19.79 -1.44
C ARG A 100 15.42 20.49 -0.32
N ALA A 101 14.86 20.51 0.88
CA ALA A 101 15.41 21.16 2.05
C ALA A 101 15.14 20.32 3.28
N ASN A 102 15.96 20.52 4.33
CA ASN A 102 15.75 19.87 5.60
C ASN A 102 14.37 20.20 6.15
N LEU A 103 13.70 19.18 6.68
CA LEU A 103 12.43 19.31 7.35
C LEU A 103 12.63 20.01 8.70
N SER A 104 11.60 20.70 9.17
CA SER A 104 11.64 21.30 10.51
C SER A 104 11.79 20.22 11.58
N SER A 105 12.31 20.59 12.76
CA SER A 105 12.41 19.66 13.90
C SER A 105 11.03 19.12 14.30
N ASP A 106 10.00 19.97 14.31
CA ASP A 106 8.62 19.59 14.62
C ASP A 106 8.05 18.62 13.58
N ASP A 107 8.24 18.89 12.27
CA ASP A 107 7.78 17.99 11.21
C ASP A 107 8.51 16.65 11.26
N SER A 108 9.82 16.68 11.48
CA SER A 108 10.66 15.49 11.59
C SER A 108 10.23 14.62 12.77
N LEU A 109 10.00 15.22 13.93
CA LEU A 109 9.51 14.52 15.12
C LEU A 109 8.11 13.94 14.87
N ALA A 110 7.21 14.71 14.24
CA ALA A 110 5.87 14.25 13.92
C ALA A 110 5.87 13.07 12.94
N ILE A 111 6.74 13.09 11.93
CA ILE A 111 6.95 11.97 11.00
C ILE A 111 7.44 10.74 11.78
N VAL A 112 8.50 10.87 12.58
CA VAL A 112 9.05 9.75 13.36
C VAL A 112 8.01 9.17 14.33
N ASN A 113 7.22 10.02 14.99
CA ASN A 113 6.17 9.56 15.90
C ASN A 113 5.05 8.83 15.14
N GLN A 114 4.66 9.30 13.95
CA GLN A 114 3.65 8.63 13.12
C GLN A 114 4.14 7.26 12.62
N LEU A 115 5.42 7.14 12.26
CA LEU A 115 6.02 5.84 11.93
C LEU A 115 5.95 4.88 13.14
N ALA A 116 6.34 5.35 14.32
CA ALA A 116 6.44 4.54 15.53
C ALA A 116 5.08 4.15 16.14
N ASN A 117 4.12 5.08 16.17
CA ASN A 117 2.88 4.91 16.92
C ASN A 117 1.72 4.39 16.07
N ASP A 118 1.74 4.65 14.76
CA ASP A 118 0.63 4.31 13.87
C ASP A 118 1.06 3.22 12.88
N ILE A 119 2.02 3.54 12.00
CA ILE A 119 2.38 2.66 10.88
C ILE A 119 2.97 1.34 11.35
N ILE A 120 3.94 1.34 12.27
CA ILE A 120 4.59 0.11 12.74
C ILE A 120 3.59 -0.84 13.42
N PRO A 121 2.75 -0.40 14.39
CA PRO A 121 1.74 -1.27 14.99
C PRO A 121 0.73 -1.85 13.98
N HIS A 122 0.23 -1.02 13.06
CA HIS A 122 -0.72 -1.48 12.04
C HIS A 122 -0.08 -2.45 11.04
N LEU A 123 1.16 -2.17 10.61
CA LEU A 123 1.91 -3.04 9.71
C LEU A 123 2.26 -4.37 10.37
N THR A 124 2.62 -4.35 11.66
CA THR A 124 2.85 -5.58 12.45
C THR A 124 1.60 -6.45 12.45
N THR A 125 0.44 -5.84 12.73
CA THR A 125 -0.84 -6.54 12.73
C THR A 125 -1.16 -7.14 11.36
N ALA A 126 -0.98 -6.37 10.28
CA ALA A 126 -1.17 -6.85 8.91
C ALA A 126 -0.22 -8.02 8.57
N THR A 127 1.04 -7.91 8.97
CA THR A 127 2.07 -8.97 8.79
C THR A 127 1.66 -10.26 9.49
N ASP A 128 1.20 -10.17 10.74
CA ASP A 128 0.74 -11.33 11.51
C ASP A 128 -0.49 -11.99 10.88
N LEU A 129 -1.42 -11.18 10.38
CA LEU A 129 -2.60 -11.68 9.67
C LEU A 129 -2.25 -12.35 8.34
N PHE A 130 -1.30 -11.82 7.58
CA PHE A 130 -0.78 -12.48 6.38
C PHE A 130 -0.12 -13.82 6.71
N ASN A 131 0.71 -13.87 7.75
CA ASN A 131 1.31 -15.12 8.23
C ASN A 131 0.24 -16.15 8.62
N LYS A 132 -0.78 -15.70 9.37
CA LYS A 132 -1.92 -16.53 9.73
C LYS A 132 -2.70 -17.02 8.50
N ALA A 133 -2.88 -16.17 7.50
CA ALA A 133 -3.59 -16.50 6.26
C ALA A 133 -2.81 -17.48 5.38
N LYS A 134 -1.48 -17.35 5.30
CA LYS A 134 -0.58 -18.32 4.62
C LYS A 134 -0.62 -19.67 5.34
N SER A 135 -0.41 -19.69 6.66
CA SER A 135 -0.40 -20.93 7.46
C SER A 135 -1.76 -21.65 7.47
N SER A 136 -2.86 -20.90 7.39
CA SER A 136 -4.23 -21.46 7.26
C SER A 136 -4.58 -21.89 5.82
N LYS A 137 -3.65 -21.78 4.85
CA LYS A 137 -3.85 -22.10 3.44
C LYS A 137 -5.00 -21.33 2.78
N ILE A 138 -5.25 -20.10 3.25
CA ILE A 138 -6.26 -19.19 2.69
C ILE A 138 -5.65 -18.33 1.58
N LEU A 139 -4.45 -17.81 1.83
CA LEU A 139 -3.65 -17.02 0.89
C LEU A 139 -2.33 -17.77 0.65
N GLY A 140 -2.40 -18.99 0.15
CA GLY A 140 -1.25 -19.77 -0.29
C GLY A 140 -0.78 -19.42 -1.70
N THR A 141 0.43 -19.84 -2.08
CA THR A 141 0.96 -19.76 -3.46
C THR A 141 0.26 -20.71 -4.44
N ASP A 142 -0.67 -21.51 -3.95
CA ASP A 142 -1.58 -22.39 -4.67
C ASP A 142 -3.04 -21.92 -4.60
N THR A 143 -3.31 -20.77 -3.98
CA THR A 143 -4.65 -20.22 -3.86
C THR A 143 -5.15 -19.74 -5.22
N ILE A 144 -6.09 -20.49 -5.77
CA ILE A 144 -6.81 -20.16 -7.00
C ILE A 144 -8.13 -19.50 -6.59
N LEU A 145 -8.38 -18.29 -7.10
CA LEU A 145 -9.68 -17.64 -6.98
C LEU A 145 -10.70 -18.37 -7.85
N GLY A 146 -11.86 -18.76 -7.31
CA GLY A 146 -12.92 -19.34 -8.13
C GLY A 146 -13.58 -18.32 -9.07
N GLY A 147 -13.98 -18.74 -10.27
CA GLY A 147 -14.74 -17.92 -11.24
C GLY A 147 -14.01 -17.63 -12.56
N LEU A 148 -14.61 -16.83 -13.46
CA LEU A 148 -14.09 -16.52 -14.81
C LEU A 148 -12.67 -15.90 -14.79
N LEU A 149 -12.24 -15.33 -13.67
CA LEU A 149 -10.89 -14.77 -13.46
C LEU A 149 -9.91 -15.76 -12.82
N GLY A 150 -10.37 -16.95 -12.40
CA GLY A 150 -9.57 -18.02 -11.80
C GLY A 150 -8.63 -18.72 -12.77
N SER A 151 -8.90 -18.62 -14.08
CA SER A 151 -8.01 -19.11 -15.15
C SER A 151 -6.96 -18.07 -15.59
N ILE A 152 -7.09 -16.80 -15.15
CA ILE A 152 -6.19 -15.70 -15.56
C ILE A 152 -5.15 -15.36 -14.46
N ARG A 153 -5.34 -15.85 -13.23
CA ARG A 153 -4.51 -15.48 -12.09
C ARG A 153 -3.84 -16.70 -11.47
N ALA A 154 -2.62 -16.96 -11.95
CA ALA A 154 -1.54 -17.51 -11.13
C ALA A 154 -1.48 -16.76 -9.77
N PRO A 155 -0.93 -17.36 -8.71
CA PRO A 155 -1.35 -17.18 -7.31
C PRO A 155 -1.51 -15.72 -6.89
N LEU A 156 -2.76 -15.25 -6.76
CA LEU A 156 -3.21 -13.92 -6.30
C LEU A 156 -2.45 -12.66 -6.78
N GLY A 157 -1.34 -12.73 -7.52
CA GLY A 157 -0.39 -11.64 -7.75
C GLY A 157 0.24 -11.05 -6.47
N LEU A 158 -0.04 -11.63 -5.29
CA LEU A 158 0.21 -10.99 -3.99
C LEU A 158 1.71 -10.79 -3.73
N GLY A 159 2.54 -11.78 -4.09
CA GLY A 159 4.00 -11.67 -4.01
C GLY A 159 4.59 -10.51 -4.82
N ASN A 160 4.06 -10.25 -6.03
CA ASN A 160 4.53 -9.13 -6.86
C ASN A 160 4.20 -7.78 -6.22
N TYR A 161 2.99 -7.63 -5.66
CA TYR A 161 2.61 -6.39 -4.98
C TYR A 161 3.38 -6.21 -3.65
N LEU A 162 3.68 -7.29 -2.94
CA LEU A 162 4.53 -7.25 -1.75
C LEU A 162 5.99 -6.87 -2.08
N ASP A 163 6.54 -7.36 -3.20
CA ASP A 163 7.87 -6.94 -3.67
C ASP A 163 7.91 -5.45 -4.03
N LEU A 164 6.88 -4.98 -4.74
CA LEU A 164 6.72 -3.57 -5.06
C LEU A 164 6.57 -2.72 -3.78
N LEU A 165 5.76 -3.16 -2.82
CA LEU A 165 5.59 -2.48 -1.53
C LEU A 165 6.91 -2.33 -0.79
N ARG A 166 7.69 -3.41 -0.69
CA ARG A 166 9.03 -3.37 -0.09
C ARG A 166 9.93 -2.39 -0.83
N THR A 167 10.00 -2.49 -2.16
CA THR A 167 10.87 -1.66 -2.99
C THR A 167 10.49 -0.18 -2.93
N ASP A 168 9.20 0.12 -3.00
CA ASP A 168 8.67 1.48 -2.93
C ASP A 168 8.88 2.07 -1.52
N THR A 169 8.70 1.28 -0.45
CA THR A 169 8.94 1.72 0.93
C THR A 169 10.42 2.00 1.19
N ALA A 170 11.32 1.13 0.73
CA ALA A 170 12.76 1.36 0.83
C ALA A 170 13.17 2.64 0.06
N GLY A 171 12.57 2.87 -1.11
CA GLY A 171 12.78 4.09 -1.89
C GLY A 171 12.24 5.34 -1.19
N LEU A 172 11.07 5.26 -0.53
CA LEU A 172 10.49 6.34 0.27
C LEU A 172 11.41 6.71 1.43
N ILE A 173 11.87 5.72 2.19
CA ILE A 173 12.81 5.89 3.30
C ILE A 173 14.10 6.56 2.82
N THR A 174 14.68 6.04 1.74
CA THR A 174 15.94 6.57 1.16
C THR A 174 15.78 8.03 0.71
N ALA A 175 14.61 8.39 0.19
CA ALA A 175 14.32 9.76 -0.23
C ALA A 175 14.12 10.71 0.95
N LEU A 176 13.54 10.26 2.07
CA LEU A 176 13.20 11.10 3.22
C LEU A 176 14.34 11.25 4.24
N LEU A 177 15.06 10.18 4.56
CA LEU A 177 16.03 10.15 5.66
C LEU A 177 17.08 11.27 5.64
N PRO A 178 17.64 11.68 4.48
CA PRO A 178 18.63 12.76 4.44
C PRO A 178 18.10 14.12 4.89
N PHE A 179 16.78 14.33 4.83
CA PHE A 179 16.14 15.61 5.13
C PHE A 179 15.50 15.65 6.53
N ILE A 180 15.49 14.52 7.25
CA ILE A 180 15.03 14.46 8.64
C ILE A 180 16.02 15.20 9.53
N ASP A 181 15.49 15.95 10.49
CA ASP A 181 16.28 16.68 11.46
C ASP A 181 17.24 15.75 12.24
N SER A 182 18.50 16.16 12.35
CA SER A 182 19.57 15.36 12.97
C SER A 182 19.27 14.93 14.41
N THR A 183 18.44 15.66 15.16
CA THR A 183 18.10 15.33 16.54
C THR A 183 17.21 14.08 16.67
N VAL A 184 16.52 13.69 15.60
CA VAL A 184 15.64 12.52 15.56
C VAL A 184 16.05 11.51 14.48
N GLN A 185 17.19 11.72 13.81
CA GLN A 185 17.65 10.91 12.69
C GLN A 185 17.89 9.45 13.08
N ASP A 186 18.53 9.18 14.22
CA ASP A 186 18.75 7.81 14.71
C ASP A 186 17.43 7.07 14.97
N ARG A 187 16.43 7.77 15.51
CA ARG A 187 15.09 7.22 15.71
C ARG A 187 14.42 6.94 14.37
N ALA A 188 14.55 7.83 13.39
CA ALA A 188 14.00 7.65 12.05
C ALA A 188 14.61 6.43 11.34
N ILE A 189 15.93 6.25 11.42
CA ILE A 189 16.64 5.08 10.88
C ILE A 189 16.14 3.80 11.55
N SER A 190 16.05 3.79 12.89
CA SER A 190 15.56 2.62 13.62
C SER A 190 14.12 2.25 13.23
N GLN A 191 13.21 3.23 13.07
CA GLN A 191 11.84 2.94 12.62
C GLN A 191 11.80 2.43 11.17
N ALA A 192 12.63 3.02 10.29
CA ALA A 192 12.76 2.57 8.91
C ALA A 192 13.24 1.10 8.82
N ASP A 193 14.20 0.70 9.65
CA ASP A 193 14.68 -0.68 9.70
C ASP A 193 13.59 -1.65 10.16
N VAL A 194 12.80 -1.27 11.17
CA VAL A 194 11.66 -2.08 11.62
C VAL A 194 10.64 -2.28 10.50
N ILE A 195 10.26 -1.20 9.80
CA ILE A 195 9.31 -1.26 8.67
C ILE A 195 9.86 -2.15 7.55
N ASN A 196 11.12 -1.97 7.16
CA ASN A 196 11.75 -2.80 6.12
C ASN A 196 11.81 -4.28 6.53
N ASN A 197 12.09 -4.58 7.79
CA ASN A 197 12.11 -5.95 8.29
C ASN A 197 10.72 -6.59 8.26
N LEU A 198 9.67 -5.87 8.65
CA LEU A 198 8.28 -6.34 8.57
C LEU A 198 7.85 -6.62 7.13
N LEU A 199 8.16 -5.73 6.19
CA LEU A 199 7.84 -5.92 4.77
C LEU A 199 8.64 -7.07 4.16
N ASN A 200 9.93 -7.21 4.51
CA ASN A 200 10.73 -8.37 4.09
C ASN A 200 10.17 -9.68 4.64
N ALA A 201 9.81 -9.72 5.92
CA ALA A 201 9.19 -10.90 6.52
C ALA A 201 7.89 -11.27 5.80
N THR A 202 7.04 -10.28 5.52
CA THR A 202 5.79 -10.48 4.77
C THR A 202 6.04 -10.98 3.34
N PHE A 203 7.07 -10.46 2.66
CA PHE A 203 7.42 -10.87 1.30
C PHE A 203 8.08 -12.26 1.21
N ASN A 204 8.77 -12.72 2.27
CA ASN A 204 9.41 -14.04 2.31
C ASN A 204 8.40 -15.16 2.61
N LEU A 205 7.37 -14.91 3.44
CA LEU A 205 6.08 -15.61 3.26
C LEU A 205 5.68 -15.45 1.78
N TYR A 206 4.88 -16.23 1.07
CA TYR A 206 4.62 -16.01 -0.37
C TYR A 206 5.76 -16.13 -1.41
N THR A 207 7.06 -16.04 -1.07
CA THR A 207 8.15 -16.34 -2.03
C THR A 207 9.00 -17.56 -1.67
N ASP A 208 9.04 -17.93 -0.39
CA ASP A 208 9.49 -19.25 0.10
C ASP A 208 8.35 -20.28 0.07
#